data_AF-A0A3N5R4H8-F1
#
_entry.id   AF-A0A3N5R4H8-F1
#
_cell.length_a   1.000
_cell.length_b   1.000
_cell.length_c   1.000
_cell.angle_alpha   90.00
_cell.angle_beta   90.00
_cell.angle_gamma   90.00
#
_symmetry.space_group_name_H-M   'P 1'
#
loop_
_entity.id
_entity.type
_entity.pdbx_description
1 polymer ?
#
loop_
_entity_poly.entity_id
_entity_poly.type
_entity_poly.pdbx_seq_one_letter_code
_entity_poly.pdbx_strand_id
1 'polypeptide(L)'
;MSITGLSVTELRHKLGSRELKSVDLTRACLDQITARDSRVQAFLSVNPEESLAQAQAVDERRARGEPLGLLAGIPVAIKDVICQQGT
;
A
#
# COMPACT_ATOMS: atom_id res chain seq x y z
N MET A 1 5.50 17.14 3.51
CA MET A 1 4.20 16.53 3.13
C MET A 1 4.25 15.07 3.54
N SER A 2 3.14 14.50 4.05
CA SER A 2 3.06 13.06 4.37
C SER A 2 3.21 12.24 3.08
N ILE A 3 3.87 11.07 3.14
CA ILE A 3 4.00 10.18 1.98
C ILE A 3 2.63 9.70 1.47
N THR A 4 1.62 9.64 2.34
CA THR A 4 0.22 9.32 1.98
C THR A 4 -0.50 10.42 1.21
N GLY A 5 0.09 11.61 1.09
CA GLY A 5 -0.43 12.72 0.29
C GLY A 5 0.18 12.84 -1.11
N LEU A 6 1.13 11.96 -1.46
CA LEU A 6 1.74 11.94 -2.79
C LEU A 6 0.81 11.26 -3.80
N SER A 7 0.87 11.68 -5.06
CA SER A 7 0.19 11.01 -6.16
C SER A 7 0.79 9.62 -6.41
N VAL A 8 0.00 8.73 -7.03
CA VAL A 8 0.47 7.38 -7.41
C VAL A 8 1.69 7.44 -8.32
N THR A 9 1.79 8.44 -9.20
CA THR A 9 2.94 8.64 -10.09
C THR A 9 4.21 8.99 -9.29
N GLU A 10 4.11 9.87 -8.29
CA GLU A 10 5.23 10.21 -7.40
C GLU A 10 5.64 9.00 -6.54
N LEU A 11 4.67 8.27 -5.98
CA LEU A 11 4.93 7.06 -5.21
C LEU A 11 5.62 5.98 -6.06
N ARG A 12 5.14 5.75 -7.29
CA ARG A 12 5.77 4.82 -8.23
C ARG A 12 7.20 5.23 -8.55
N HIS A 13 7.48 6.52 -8.75
CA HIS A 13 8.84 7.01 -8.95
C HIS A 13 9.73 6.74 -7.72
N LYS A 14 9.25 7.04 -6.51
CA LYS A 14 10.01 6.83 -5.27
C LYS A 14 10.26 5.36 -4.95
N LEU A 15 9.28 4.49 -5.20
CA LEU A 15 9.45 3.03 -5.11
C LEU A 15 10.45 2.53 -6.17
N GLY A 16 10.36 3.04 -7.41
CA GLY A 16 11.26 2.68 -8.52
C GLY A 16 12.72 3.06 -8.25
N SER A 17 12.94 4.26 -7.71
CA SER A 17 14.25 4.80 -7.33
C SER A 17 14.78 4.27 -5.99
N ARG A 18 13.99 3.46 -5.27
CA ARG A 18 14.31 2.93 -3.92
C ARG A 18 14.48 4.01 -2.84
N GLU A 19 13.97 5.21 -3.07
CA GLU A 19 13.83 6.25 -2.04
C GLU A 19 12.77 5.88 -0.99
N LEU A 20 11.83 5.01 -1.36
CA LEU A 20 10.72 4.54 -0.53
C LEU A 20 10.59 3.03 -0.67
N LYS A 21 10.26 2.34 0.42
CA LYS A 21 9.87 0.92 0.41
C LYS A 21 8.35 0.79 0.43
N SER A 22 7.84 -0.25 -0.21
CA SER A 22 6.41 -0.58 -0.21
C SER A 22 5.90 -0.81 1.21
N VAL A 23 6.67 -1.49 2.06
CA VAL A 23 6.25 -1.76 3.45
C VAL A 23 6.06 -0.47 4.25
N ASP A 24 6.91 0.53 4.04
CA ASP A 24 6.82 1.82 4.75
C ASP A 24 5.62 2.64 4.27
N LEU A 25 5.33 2.59 2.97
CA LEU A 25 4.12 3.20 2.40
C LEU A 25 2.84 2.53 2.94
N THR A 26 2.79 1.19 2.96
CA THR A 26 1.66 0.43 3.49
C THR A 26 1.44 0.74 4.98
N ARG A 27 2.49 0.78 5.80
CA ARG A 27 2.40 1.19 7.21
C ARG A 27 1.81 2.59 7.37
N ALA A 28 2.30 3.56 6.60
CA ALA A 28 1.79 4.92 6.70
C ALA A 28 0.29 5.03 6.31
N CYS A 29 -0.18 4.23 5.35
CA CYS A 29 -1.61 4.15 5.03
C CYS A 29 -2.41 3.54 6.19
N LEU A 30 -1.93 2.43 6.79
CA LEU A 30 -2.58 1.79 7.93
C LEU A 30 -2.63 2.72 9.15
N ASP A 31 -1.54 3.43 9.45
CA ASP A 31 -1.49 4.41 10.54
C ASP A 31 -2.50 5.54 10.32
N GLN A 32 -2.67 5.98 9.07
CA GLN A 32 -3.66 6.99 8.72
C GLN A 32 -5.10 6.48 8.90
N ILE A 33 -5.37 5.21 8.56
CA ILE A 33 -6.67 4.56 8.79
C ILE A 33 -6.94 4.53 10.31
N THR A 34 -6.02 3.99 11.10
CA THR A 34 -6.13 3.91 12.57
C THR A 34 -6.39 5.28 13.20
N ALA A 35 -5.71 6.33 12.72
CA ALA A 35 -5.83 7.67 13.29
C ALA A 35 -7.13 8.41 12.92
N ARG A 36 -7.80 8.05 11.82
CA ARG A 36 -8.89 8.87 11.23
C ARG A 36 -10.21 8.15 11.01
N ASP A 37 -10.19 6.85 10.77
CA ASP A 37 -11.35 6.16 10.22
C ASP A 37 -12.49 5.96 11.23
N SER A 38 -12.20 6.11 12.54
CA SER A 38 -13.24 6.21 13.57
C SER A 38 -14.21 7.40 13.36
N ARG A 39 -13.79 8.42 12.59
CA ARG A 39 -14.61 9.58 12.26
C ARG A 39 -15.12 9.55 10.82
N VAL A 40 -14.33 9.02 9.88
CA VAL A 40 -14.66 9.01 8.45
C VAL A 40 -15.55 7.82 8.10
N GLN A 41 -15.35 6.68 8.77
CA GLN A 41 -16.08 5.43 8.55
C GLN A 41 -16.02 4.97 7.08
N ALA A 42 -14.83 5.04 6.47
CA ALA A 42 -14.62 4.67 5.08
C ALA A 42 -14.33 3.18 4.86
N PHE A 43 -13.75 2.48 5.85
CA PHE A 43 -13.39 1.07 5.72
C PHE A 43 -14.35 0.17 6.52
N LEU A 44 -14.80 -0.91 5.89
CA LEU A 44 -15.60 -1.96 6.55
C LEU A 44 -14.68 -3.05 7.12
N SER A 45 -13.66 -3.43 6.35
CA SER A 45 -12.66 -4.41 6.71
C SER A 45 -11.27 -3.90 6.31
N VAL A 46 -10.27 -4.16 7.15
CA VAL A 46 -8.86 -3.82 6.90
C VAL A 46 -8.04 -5.06 7.23
N ASN A 47 -7.10 -5.42 6.34
CA ASN A 47 -6.22 -6.59 6.50
C ASN A 47 -4.74 -6.15 6.66
N PRO A 48 -4.29 -5.69 7.84
CA PRO A 48 -2.93 -5.16 8.02
C PRO A 48 -1.84 -6.18 7.74
N GLU A 49 -1.98 -7.40 8.27
CA GLU A 49 -0.96 -8.45 8.17
C GLU A 49 -0.71 -8.86 6.72
N GLU A 50 -1.78 -9.16 5.98
CA GLU A 50 -1.69 -9.54 4.57
C GLU A 50 -1.14 -8.38 3.72
N SER A 51 -1.61 -7.15 3.95
CA SER A 51 -1.13 -5.97 3.22
C SER A 51 0.36 -5.74 3.41
N LEU A 52 0.87 -5.92 4.63
CA LEU A 52 2.29 -5.78 4.95
C LEU A 52 3.11 -6.93 4.36
N ALA A 53 2.60 -8.16 4.40
CA ALA A 53 3.27 -9.32 3.79
C ALA A 53 3.41 -9.16 2.27
N GLN A 54 2.35 -8.71 1.58
CA GLN A 54 2.39 -8.44 0.14
C GLN A 54 3.37 -7.31 -0.20
N ALA A 55 3.39 -6.23 0.59
CA ALA A 55 4.32 -5.12 0.41
C ALA A 55 5.79 -5.57 0.56
N GLN A 56 6.08 -6.35 1.61
CA GLN A 56 7.40 -6.93 1.83
C GLN A 56 7.85 -7.82 0.66
N ALA A 57 6.95 -8.67 0.15
CA ALA A 57 7.25 -9.51 -1.01
C ALA A 57 7.58 -8.68 -2.27
N VAL A 58 6.89 -7.55 -2.50
CA VAL A 58 7.23 -6.64 -3.60
C VAL A 58 8.61 -6.01 -3.42
N ASP A 59 8.94 -5.56 -2.20
CA ASP A 59 10.24 -4.96 -1.91
C ASP A 59 11.39 -5.96 -2.15
N GLU A 60 11.19 -7.23 -1.78
CA GLU A 60 12.17 -8.30 -2.04
C GLU A 60 12.35 -8.58 -3.53
N ARG A 61 11.25 -8.67 -4.29
CA ARG A 61 11.30 -8.83 -5.75
C ARG A 61 12.03 -7.66 -6.41
N ARG A 62 11.80 -6.44 -5.92
CA ARG A 62 12.49 -5.22 -6.37
C ARG A 62 13.99 -5.26 -6.06
N ALA A 63 14.37 -5.78 -4.89
CA ALA A 63 15.78 -5.95 -4.52
C ALA A 63 16.49 -6.96 -5.43
N ARG A 64 15.79 -8.02 -5.87
CA ARG A 64 16.29 -9.00 -6.84
C ARG A 64 16.30 -8.52 -8.30
N GLY A 65 15.81 -7.30 -8.58
CA GLY A 65 15.77 -6.76 -9.94
C GLY A 65 14.74 -7.45 -10.84
N GLU A 66 13.75 -8.12 -10.26
CA GLU A 66 12.69 -8.76 -11.04
C GLU A 66 11.83 -7.72 -11.77
N PRO A 67 11.25 -8.05 -12.94
CA PRO A 67 10.22 -7.25 -13.56
C PRO A 67 9.01 -7.08 -12.63
N LEU A 68 8.59 -5.83 -12.44
CA LEU A 68 7.45 -5.48 -11.59
C LEU A 68 6.36 -4.79 -12.42
N GLY A 69 5.10 -5.06 -12.08
CA GLY A 69 3.95 -4.41 -12.68
C GLY A 69 3.86 -2.92 -12.31
N LEU A 70 3.03 -2.17 -13.06
CA LEU A 70 2.93 -0.71 -12.93
C LEU A 70 2.55 -0.21 -11.52
N LEU A 71 1.77 -0.99 -10.78
CA LEU A 71 1.28 -0.66 -9.44
C LEU A 71 1.94 -1.52 -8.35
N ALA A 72 3.03 -2.22 -8.65
CA ALA A 72 3.70 -3.08 -7.67
C ALA A 72 4.19 -2.26 -6.47
N GLY A 73 3.59 -2.52 -5.30
CA GLY A 73 3.92 -1.89 -4.02
C GLY A 73 3.11 -0.63 -3.72
N ILE A 74 2.07 -0.33 -4.51
CA ILE A 74 1.11 0.73 -4.23
C ILE A 74 -0.08 0.12 -3.45
N PRO A 75 -0.38 0.58 -2.22
CA PRO A 75 -1.58 0.16 -1.50
C PRO A 75 -2.86 0.60 -2.23
N VAL A 76 -3.87 -0.26 -2.21
CA VAL A 76 -5.20 0.02 -2.79
C VAL A 76 -6.29 -0.35 -1.80
N ALA A 77 -7.38 0.41 -1.80
CA ALA A 77 -8.61 0.08 -1.10
C ALA A 77 -9.65 -0.38 -2.12
N ILE A 78 -10.39 -1.44 -1.81
CA ILE A 78 -11.40 -2.01 -2.70
C ILE A 78 -12.78 -1.66 -2.16
N LYS A 79 -13.68 -1.24 -3.04
CA LYS A 79 -15.08 -0.99 -2.68
C LYS A 79 -15.75 -2.34 -2.38
N ASP A 80 -16.48 -2.42 -1.27
CA ASP A 80 -17.17 -3.64 -0.79
C ASP A 80 -18.45 -4.01 -1.57
N VAL A 81 -18.36 -3.87 -2.89
CA VAL A 81 -19.30 -4.42 -3.88
C VAL A 81 -18.52 -5.24 -4.92
N ILE A 82 -17.24 -5.52 -4.63
CA ILE A 82 -16.30 -6.24 -5.47
C ILE A 82 -15.76 -7.39 -4.62
N CYS A 83 -15.88 -8.62 -5.12
CA CYS A 83 -15.38 -9.79 -4.42
C CYS A 83 -13.85 -9.72 -4.25
N GLN A 84 -13.38 -10.00 -3.04
CA GLN A 84 -11.97 -10.19 -2.72
C GLN A 84 -11.76 -11.64 -2.27
N GLN A 85 -10.63 -12.23 -2.63
CA GLN A 85 -10.29 -13.57 -2.16
C GLN A 85 -9.85 -13.52 -0.68
N GLY A 86 -10.40 -14.40 0.16
CA GLY A 86 -9.97 -14.59 1.55
C GLY A 86 -10.73 -13.79 2.61
N THR A 87 -11.72 -12.99 2.21
CA THR A 87 -12.62 -12.22 3.09
C THR A 87 -14.06 -12.37 2.66
#